data_AF-A0A8K0KUJ0-F1
#
_entry.id   AF-A0A8K0KUJ0-F1
#
_cell.length_a   1.000
_cell.length_b   1.000
_cell.length_c   1.000
_cell.angle_alpha   90.00
_cell.angle_beta   90.00
_cell.angle_gamma   90.00
#
_symmetry.space_group_name_H-M   'P 1'
#
loop_
_entity.id
_entity.type
_entity.pdbx_description
1 polymer ?
#
loop_
_entity_poly.entity_id
_entity_poly.type
_entity_poly.pdbx_seq_one_letter_code
_entity_poly.pdbx_strand_id
1 'polypeptide(L)'
;MRWHKGILVPAHIEKYKVIGLCVPERLTVHDMISPRDKNYVTILDVNTKKIFGPAYSGVLLSNIAENFHDHFPSDESLILMLQSVFMQIKEKVYLCNSVITERSESHNSVGILLSSINIRSCDAEIIKYLRRLALRSCV
;
A
#
# COMPACT_ATOMS: atom_id res chain seq x y z
N MET A 1 -5.98 11.94 -5.47
CA MET A 1 -4.66 12.54 -5.76
C MET A 1 -4.77 14.05 -5.65
N ARG A 2 -3.76 14.74 -5.10
CA ARG A 2 -3.68 16.21 -5.08
C ARG A 2 -2.32 16.67 -5.61
N TRP A 3 -2.32 17.66 -6.48
CA TRP A 3 -1.09 18.31 -6.94
C TRP A 3 -0.63 19.35 -5.93
N HIS A 4 0.65 19.33 -5.58
CA HIS A 4 1.28 20.25 -4.63
C HIS A 4 2.48 20.95 -5.25
N LYS A 5 2.63 22.24 -4.93
CA LYS A 5 3.78 23.06 -5.32
C LYS A 5 4.50 23.52 -4.06
N GLY A 6 5.81 23.35 -4.03
CA GLY A 6 6.64 23.71 -2.87
C GLY A 6 6.87 22.54 -1.92
N ILE A 7 7.50 22.84 -0.78
CA ILE A 7 7.96 21.83 0.19
C ILE A 7 6.75 21.07 0.78
N LEU A 8 6.87 19.75 0.87
CA LEU A 8 5.93 18.89 1.58
C LEU A 8 6.23 18.95 3.08
N VAL A 9 5.21 19.34 3.84
CA VAL A 9 5.22 19.33 5.31
C VAL A 9 4.43 18.12 5.82
N PRO A 10 4.67 17.65 7.06
CA PRO A 10 4.00 16.48 7.62
C PRO A 10 2.47 16.49 7.46
N ALA A 11 1.83 17.65 7.66
CA ALA A 11 0.38 17.80 7.51
C ALA A 11 -0.15 17.42 6.12
N HIS A 12 0.63 17.60 5.05
CA HIS A 12 0.25 17.18 3.70
C HIS A 12 0.26 15.66 3.56
N ILE A 13 1.30 15.01 4.10
CA ILE A 13 1.52 13.57 4.06
C ILE A 13 0.45 12.83 4.88
N GLU A 14 0.08 13.38 6.03
CA GLU A 14 -0.99 12.83 6.86
C GLU A 14 -2.36 12.91 6.16
N LYS A 15 -2.65 14.04 5.52
CA LYS A 15 -3.94 14.33 4.91
C LYS A 15 -4.16 13.59 3.58
N TYR A 16 -3.13 13.41 2.77
CA TYR A 16 -3.26 12.83 1.43
C TYR A 16 -2.38 11.61 1.25
N LYS A 17 -2.99 10.48 0.91
CA LYS A 17 -2.28 9.21 0.65
C LYS A 17 -1.52 9.18 -0.69
N VAL A 18 -1.90 10.04 -1.64
CA VAL A 18 -1.26 10.18 -2.96
C VAL A 18 -1.16 11.65 -3.32
N ILE A 19 0.07 12.12 -3.52
CA ILE A 19 0.40 13.52 -3.82
C ILE A 19 1.22 13.56 -5.11
N GLY A 20 0.79 14.36 -6.09
CA GLY A 20 1.61 14.73 -7.23
C GLY A 20 2.45 15.95 -6.84
N LEU A 21 3.77 15.86 -6.91
CA LEU A 21 4.66 16.94 -6.49
C LEU A 21 5.28 17.63 -7.70
N CYS A 22 5.10 18.94 -7.81
CA CYS A 22 5.81 19.74 -8.80
C CYS A 22 7.22 20.05 -8.29
N VAL A 23 8.22 19.39 -8.88
CA VAL A 23 9.63 19.58 -8.54
C VAL A 23 10.26 20.59 -9.50
N PRO A 24 10.84 21.71 -9.02
CA PRO A 24 11.57 22.65 -9.86
C PRO A 24 12.80 21.99 -10.53
N GLU A 25 13.18 22.46 -11.71
CA GLU A 25 14.24 21.84 -12.55
C GLU A 25 15.59 21.62 -11.85
N ARG A 26 15.93 22.47 -10.87
CA ARG A 26 17.21 22.43 -10.15
C ARG A 26 17.15 21.68 -8.82
N LEU A 27 15.99 21.15 -8.45
CA LEU A 27 15.79 20.43 -7.21
C LEU A 27 15.42 18.98 -7.48
N THR A 28 15.64 18.14 -6.48
CA THR A 28 15.15 16.77 -6.46
C THR A 28 13.93 16.67 -5.55
N VAL A 29 13.15 15.62 -5.73
CA VAL A 29 12.05 15.28 -4.81
C VAL A 29 12.53 15.13 -3.35
N HIS A 30 13.78 14.74 -3.14
CA HIS A 30 14.38 14.64 -1.81
C HIS A 30 14.64 15.99 -1.15
N ASP A 31 14.75 17.07 -1.92
CA ASP A 31 14.89 18.44 -1.39
C ASP A 31 13.53 19.00 -0.97
N MET A 32 12.45 18.44 -1.53
CA MET A 32 11.07 18.88 -1.31
C MET A 32 10.41 18.18 -0.11
N ILE A 33 11.08 17.20 0.52
CA ILE A 33 10.54 16.39 1.62
C ILE A 33 11.51 16.48 2.80
N SER A 34 10.98 16.80 3.98
CA SER A 34 11.76 16.80 5.23
C SER A 34 12.48 15.46 5.44
N PRO A 35 13.77 15.45 5.85
CA PRO A 35 14.51 14.22 6.11
C PRO A 35 13.82 13.25 7.07
N ARG A 36 13.03 13.76 8.03
CA ARG A 36 12.26 12.93 8.97
C ARG A 36 11.15 12.14 8.29
N ASP A 37 10.55 12.72 7.26
CA ASP A 37 9.37 12.17 6.60
C ASP A 37 9.74 11.22 5.43
N LYS A 38 10.98 11.29 4.94
CA LYS A 38 11.48 10.48 3.81
C LYS A 38 11.29 8.98 4.02
N ASN A 39 11.41 8.49 5.25
CA ASN A 39 11.27 7.07 5.57
C ASN A 39 9.82 6.59 5.61
N TYR A 40 8.85 7.51 5.61
CA TYR A 40 7.42 7.20 5.71
C TYR A 40 6.68 7.37 4.38
N VAL A 41 7.39 7.70 3.31
CA VAL A 41 6.83 7.91 1.98
C VAL A 41 7.52 7.03 0.94
N THR A 42 6.75 6.55 -0.02
CA THR A 42 7.29 5.94 -1.23
C THR A 42 7.28 6.99 -2.33
N ILE A 43 8.44 7.24 -2.92
CA ILE A 43 8.64 8.25 -3.95
C ILE A 43 8.72 7.56 -5.30
N LEU A 44 7.83 7.92 -6.21
CA LEU A 44 7.94 7.59 -7.62
C LEU A 44 8.54 8.80 -8.35
N ASP A 45 9.76 8.67 -8.84
CA ASP A 45 10.41 9.67 -9.66
C ASP A 45 10.20 9.34 -11.16
N VAL A 46 9.42 10.18 -11.83
CA VAL A 46 9.07 10.02 -13.24
C VAL A 46 10.28 10.23 -14.15
N ASN A 47 11.21 11.11 -13.78
CA ASN A 47 12.38 11.43 -14.60
C ASN A 47 13.37 10.28 -14.61
N THR A 48 13.64 9.70 -13.44
CA THR A 48 14.56 8.57 -13.32
C THR A 48 13.89 7.20 -13.50
N LYS A 49 12.54 7.16 -13.57
CA LYS A 49 11.73 5.94 -13.58
C LYS A 49 12.05 5.02 -12.40
N LYS A 50 12.43 5.58 -11.26
CA LYS A 50 12.79 4.86 -10.04
C LYS A 50 11.74 5.03 -8.96
N ILE A 51 11.62 3.98 -8.15
CA ILE A 51 10.82 3.99 -6.92
C ILE A 51 11.80 3.96 -5.74
N PHE A 52 11.67 4.95 -4.85
CA PHE A 52 12.41 4.99 -3.59
C PHE A 52 11.43 4.74 -2.45
N GLY A 53 11.62 3.65 -1.73
CA GLY A 53 10.76 3.27 -0.63
C GLY A 53 11.13 1.89 -0.10
N PRO A 54 10.42 1.41 0.94
CA PRO A 54 10.61 0.07 1.45
C PRO A 54 10.33 -0.95 0.34
N ALA A 55 11.23 -1.91 0.18
CA ALA A 55 11.04 -3.02 -0.75
C ALA A 55 9.87 -3.88 -0.27
N TYR A 56 8.91 -4.12 -1.15
CA TYR A 56 7.81 -5.03 -0.93
C TYR A 56 8.11 -6.38 -1.57
N SER A 57 8.01 -7.45 -0.79
CA SER A 57 8.25 -8.84 -1.23
C SER A 57 7.10 -9.79 -0.87
N GLY A 58 5.91 -9.24 -0.64
CA GLY A 58 4.69 -10.01 -0.38
C GLY A 58 4.08 -10.62 -1.64
N VAL A 59 3.16 -11.57 -1.46
CA VAL A 59 2.54 -12.33 -2.56
C VAL A 59 1.27 -11.65 -3.07
N LEU A 60 0.64 -10.76 -2.27
CA LEU A 60 -0.61 -10.11 -2.69
C LEU A 60 -0.50 -9.33 -4.01
N LEU A 61 0.68 -8.78 -4.30
CA LEU A 61 0.94 -7.98 -5.49
C LEU A 61 1.88 -8.68 -6.48
N SER A 62 2.41 -9.87 -6.16
CA SER A 62 3.29 -10.61 -7.09
C SER A 62 2.52 -11.03 -8.33
N ASN A 63 1.25 -11.43 -8.18
CA ASN A 63 0.36 -11.74 -9.31
C ASN A 63 0.21 -10.55 -10.27
N ILE A 64 0.26 -9.31 -9.77
CA ILE A 64 0.23 -8.14 -10.66
C ILE A 64 1.52 -8.13 -11.49
N ALA A 65 2.70 -8.22 -10.85
CA ALA A 65 3.98 -8.18 -11.55
C ALA A 65 4.13 -9.33 -12.57
N GLU A 66 3.74 -10.54 -12.20
CA GLU A 66 3.85 -11.74 -13.05
C GLU A 66 2.92 -11.66 -14.26
N ASN A 67 1.67 -11.19 -14.09
CA ASN A 67 0.71 -11.09 -15.19
C ASN A 67 0.83 -9.78 -15.98
N PHE A 68 1.58 -8.78 -15.50
CA PHE A 68 1.69 -7.48 -16.18
C PHE A 68 2.63 -7.51 -17.39
N HIS A 69 3.60 -8.42 -17.40
CA HIS A 69 4.50 -8.61 -18.54
C HIS A 69 3.81 -9.32 -19.71
N ASP A 70 2.77 -10.11 -19.43
CA ASP A 70 1.89 -10.73 -20.41
C ASP A 70 0.77 -9.74 -20.76
N HIS A 71 1.11 -8.79 -21.64
CA HIS A 71 0.26 -7.75 -22.23
C HIS A 71 -1.25 -7.96 -21.98
N PHE A 72 -1.81 -7.17 -21.06
CA PHE A 72 -3.27 -7.06 -20.98
C PHE A 72 -3.80 -6.62 -22.34
N PRO A 73 -4.72 -7.37 -22.96
CA PRO A 73 -5.19 -7.08 -24.30
C PRO A 73 -6.03 -5.79 -24.37
N SER A 74 -6.46 -5.26 -23.22
CA SER A 74 -7.17 -3.98 -23.12
C SER A 74 -7.10 -3.38 -21.70
N ASP A 75 -7.46 -2.11 -21.58
CA ASP A 75 -7.62 -1.41 -20.30
C ASP A 75 -8.68 -2.09 -19.40
N GLU A 76 -9.77 -2.61 -19.98
CA GLU A 76 -10.78 -3.38 -19.23
C GLU A 76 -10.18 -4.65 -18.64
N SER A 77 -9.30 -5.33 -19.37
CA SER A 77 -8.65 -6.55 -18.89
C SER A 77 -7.75 -6.27 -17.68
N LEU A 78 -7.02 -5.15 -17.72
CA LEU A 78 -6.24 -4.67 -16.59
C LEU A 78 -7.15 -4.33 -15.39
N ILE A 79 -8.27 -3.64 -15.62
CA ILE A 79 -9.22 -3.28 -14.55
C ILE A 79 -9.79 -4.55 -13.89
N LEU A 80 -10.19 -5.55 -14.66
CA LEU A 80 -10.71 -6.83 -14.14
C LEU A 80 -9.66 -7.57 -13.33
N MET A 81 -8.41 -7.59 -13.78
CA MET A 81 -7.28 -8.16 -13.02
C MET A 81 -7.10 -7.44 -11.68
N LEU A 82 -7.08 -6.10 -11.69
CA LEU A 82 -6.97 -5.29 -10.46
C LEU A 82 -8.15 -5.54 -9.50
N GLN A 83 -9.37 -5.69 -10.02
CA GLN A 83 -10.54 -6.03 -9.22
C GLN A 83 -10.43 -7.42 -8.59
N SER A 84 -9.93 -8.41 -9.32
CA SER A 84 -9.68 -9.77 -8.80
C SER A 84 -8.68 -9.74 -7.65
N VAL A 85 -7.55 -9.04 -7.82
CA VAL A 85 -6.54 -8.88 -6.76
C VAL A 85 -7.15 -8.17 -5.55
N PHE A 86 -7.95 -7.12 -5.77
CA PHE A 86 -8.62 -6.41 -4.69
C PHE A 86 -9.62 -7.29 -3.93
N MET A 87 -10.33 -8.20 -4.61
CA MET A 87 -11.23 -9.15 -3.98
C MET A 87 -10.48 -10.15 -3.10
N GLN A 88 -9.36 -10.69 -3.57
CA GLN A 88 -8.51 -11.60 -2.77
C GLN A 88 -7.97 -10.92 -1.51
N ILE A 89 -7.59 -9.65 -1.61
CA ILE A 89 -7.17 -8.84 -0.46
C ILE A 89 -8.35 -8.67 0.52
N LYS A 90 -9.55 -8.34 0.03
CA LYS A 90 -10.76 -8.20 0.86
C LYS A 90 -11.10 -9.48 1.61
N GLU A 91 -11.07 -10.62 0.93
CA GLU A 91 -11.32 -11.93 1.54
C GLU A 91 -10.34 -12.20 2.69
N LYS A 92 -9.04 -11.96 2.48
CA LYS A 92 -8.03 -12.10 3.53
C LYS A 92 -8.23 -11.16 4.71
N VAL A 93 -8.66 -9.92 4.45
CA VAL A 93 -9.02 -8.96 5.51
C VAL A 93 -10.25 -9.46 6.29
N TYR A 94 -11.25 -10.01 5.61
CA TYR A 94 -12.44 -10.57 6.23
C TYR A 94 -12.10 -11.78 7.12
N LEU A 95 -11.35 -12.75 6.59
CA LEU A 95 -10.88 -13.91 7.36
C LEU A 95 -10.09 -13.49 8.59
N CYS A 96 -9.18 -12.52 8.44
CA CYS A 96 -8.43 -11.96 9.56
C CYS A 96 -9.35 -11.33 10.63
N ASN A 97 -10.40 -10.61 10.21
CA ASN A 97 -11.39 -10.05 11.13
C ASN A 97 -12.18 -11.14 11.86
N SER A 98 -12.68 -12.15 11.15
CA SER A 98 -13.49 -13.22 11.75
C SER A 98 -12.69 -13.99 12.81
N VAL A 99 -11.46 -14.38 12.49
CA VAL A 99 -10.63 -15.18 13.41
C VAL A 99 -10.21 -14.37 14.64
N ILE A 100 -9.97 -13.05 14.51
CA ILE A 100 -9.66 -12.18 15.65
C ILE A 100 -10.91 -11.87 16.49
N THR A 101 -12.10 -11.78 15.88
CA THR A 101 -13.34 -11.53 16.62
C THR A 101 -13.77 -12.76 17.42
N GLU A 102 -13.53 -13.96 16.90
CA GLU A 102 -13.79 -15.23 17.59
C GLU A 102 -12.78 -15.55 18.70
N ARG A 103 -11.58 -14.95 18.66
CA ARG A 103 -10.52 -15.19 19.66
C ARG A 103 -10.14 -13.88 20.35
N SER A 104 -10.71 -13.68 21.53
CA SER A 104 -10.42 -12.57 22.46
C SER A 104 -8.97 -12.59 22.97
N GLU A 105 -7.95 -12.39 22.12
CA GLU A 105 -6.56 -12.60 22.54
C GLU A 105 -5.52 -11.59 22.02
N SER A 106 -4.46 -11.50 22.83
CA SER A 106 -3.36 -10.53 22.85
C SER A 106 -2.59 -10.32 21.53
N HIS A 107 -1.90 -9.17 21.40
CA HIS A 107 -1.13 -8.76 20.22
C HIS A 107 -0.11 -9.79 19.68
N ASN A 108 0.39 -10.72 20.49
CA ASN A 108 1.36 -11.74 20.07
C ASN A 108 0.72 -12.92 19.30
N SER A 109 -0.57 -13.21 19.47
CA SER A 109 -1.24 -14.32 18.78
C SER A 109 -1.57 -14.00 17.31
N VAL A 110 -1.65 -12.71 16.96
CA VAL A 110 -2.03 -12.23 15.61
C VAL A 110 -1.03 -12.69 14.55
N GLY A 111 0.27 -12.74 14.85
CA GLY A 111 1.29 -13.18 13.88
C GLY A 111 1.15 -14.66 13.49
N ILE A 112 0.94 -15.53 14.49
CA ILE A 112 0.73 -16.97 14.30
C ILE A 112 -0.59 -17.21 13.53
N LEU A 113 -1.60 -16.41 13.84
CA LEU A 113 -2.93 -16.52 13.27
C LEU A 113 -2.98 -16.05 11.80
N LEU A 114 -2.21 -15.02 11.44
CA LEU A 114 -1.99 -14.61 10.05
C LEU A 114 -1.28 -15.70 9.24
N SER A 115 -0.32 -16.42 9.84
CA SER A 115 0.35 -17.53 9.16
C SER A 115 -0.62 -18.69 8.85
N SER A 116 -1.62 -18.91 9.73
CA SER A 116 -2.63 -19.96 9.55
C SER A 116 -3.61 -19.70 8.40
N ILE A 117 -3.77 -18.43 8.01
CA ILE A 117 -4.55 -18.01 6.82
C ILE A 117 -3.66 -17.70 5.61
N ASN A 118 -2.44 -18.25 5.60
CA ASN A 118 -1.47 -18.12 4.52
C ASN A 118 -1.14 -16.66 4.16
N ILE A 119 -1.07 -15.79 5.16
CA ILE A 119 -0.60 -14.41 5.02
C ILE A 119 0.86 -14.37 5.49
N ARG A 120 1.77 -14.11 4.54
CA ARG A 120 3.19 -13.93 4.85
C ARG A 120 3.43 -12.63 5.63
N SER A 121 4.55 -12.53 6.34
CA SER A 121 4.91 -11.36 7.15
C SER A 121 4.88 -10.03 6.38
N CYS A 122 5.24 -10.03 5.10
CA CYS A 122 5.21 -8.83 4.26
C CYS A 122 3.78 -8.40 3.87
N ASP A 123 2.89 -9.38 3.64
CA ASP A 123 1.47 -9.13 3.35
C ASP A 123 0.70 -8.72 4.61
N ALA A 124 1.18 -9.15 5.79
CA ALA A 124 0.53 -8.92 7.08
C ALA A 124 0.31 -7.43 7.38
N GLU A 125 1.27 -6.56 7.07
CA GLU A 125 1.14 -5.12 7.35
C GLU A 125 0.08 -4.46 6.48
N ILE A 126 -0.06 -4.88 5.21
CA ILE A 126 -1.13 -4.43 4.32
C ILE A 126 -2.49 -4.84 4.89
N ILE A 127 -2.63 -6.11 5.30
CA ILE A 127 -3.89 -6.65 5.83
C ILE A 127 -4.25 -5.96 7.15
N LYS A 128 -3.30 -5.75 8.06
CA LYS A 128 -3.50 -5.01 9.31
C LYS A 128 -3.95 -3.57 9.04
N TYR A 129 -3.32 -2.90 8.08
CA TYR A 129 -3.67 -1.53 7.70
C TYR A 129 -5.09 -1.44 7.12
N LEU A 130 -5.43 -2.31 6.17
CA LEU A 130 -6.76 -2.34 5.55
C LEU A 130 -7.85 -2.72 6.53
N ARG A 131 -7.59 -3.64 7.46
CA ARG A 131 -8.49 -3.94 8.58
C ARG A 131 -8.82 -2.70 9.40
N ARG A 132 -7.79 -1.94 9.81
CA ARG A 132 -7.99 -0.70 10.58
C ARG A 132 -8.82 0.33 9.82
N LEU A 133 -8.66 0.42 8.49
CA LEU A 133 -9.48 1.28 7.65
C LEU A 133 -10.94 0.80 7.59
N ALA A 134 -11.17 -0.49 7.38
CA ALA A 134 -12.51 -1.07 7.31
C ALA A 134 -13.31 -0.83 8.60
N LEU A 135 -12.67 -0.98 9.77
CA LEU A 135 -13.29 -0.71 11.07
C LEU A 135 -13.65 0.77 11.27
N ARG A 136 -12.89 1.70 10.66
CA ARG A 136 -13.16 3.14 10.74
C ARG A 136 -14.27 3.60 9.81
N SER A 137 -14.56 2.84 8.75
CA SER A 137 -15.63 3.17 7.79
C SER A 137 -17.02 2.67 8.22
N CYS A 138 -17.12 1.92 9.32
CA CYS A 138 -18.38 1.44 9.90
C CYS A 138 -18.91 2.32 11.05
N VAL A 139 -18.38 3.54 11.20
CA VAL A 139 -18.84 4.58 12.14
C VAL A 139 -19.27 5.81 11.35
#